data_AF-A0A967KJW2-F1
#
_entry.id   AF-A0A967KJW2-F1
#
_cell.length_a   1.000
_cell.length_b   1.000
_cell.length_c   1.000
_cell.angle_alpha   90.00
_cell.angle_beta   90.00
_cell.angle_gamma   90.00
#
_symmetry.space_group_name_H-M   'P 1'
#
loop_
_entity.id
_entity.type
_entity.pdbx_description
1 polymer ?
#
loop_
_entity_poly.entity_id
_entity_poly.type
_entity_poly.pdbx_seq_one_letter_code
_entity_poly.pdbx_strand_id
1 'polypeptide(L)'
;MEKNKITWPFILVVILTAAVCSGFIFDWGKKKDKDPNAAEAATTAAQEKRAALTDEKIAELNRKIDEQARQLTAQEEKLASLTEITKRVDGIEAGLKKREVDINDSDMSAIQEMIKEQVKSNVKMSGKPAAGVVSVRNIFRDCKKSAKYRQQSNIERQRADAELTKLDNDIKAQQEGLKTLKPDSENYMTEIREILEKQASLQALQKFYKQQISLNEQRITEEIYGDILRITAAVAKQRGLNYVFEISAPQLPAMSPTELELSMGMHKLLYSEGCIDLTDEVMTILDSNI
;
A
#
# COMPACT_ATOMS: atom_id res chain seq x y z
N MET A 1 25.85 -3.86 -25.32
CA MET A 1 25.16 -4.26 -24.07
C MET A 1 26.06 -3.89 -22.90
N GLU A 2 25.89 -2.67 -22.39
CA GLU A 2 26.61 -2.16 -21.22
C GLU A 2 26.07 -2.79 -19.94
N LYS A 3 26.98 -3.32 -19.12
CA LYS A 3 26.68 -3.88 -17.80
C LYS A 3 26.55 -2.73 -16.80
N ASN A 4 25.31 -2.40 -16.42
CA ASN A 4 25.04 -1.51 -15.28
C ASN A 4 25.48 -2.17 -13.98
N LYS A 5 26.69 -1.84 -13.52
CA LYS A 5 27.16 -2.12 -12.17
C LYS A 5 26.51 -1.12 -11.21
N ILE A 6 25.38 -1.50 -10.62
CA ILE A 6 24.79 -0.76 -9.49
C ILE A 6 25.69 -1.02 -8.27
N THR A 7 26.39 0.03 -7.89
CA THR A 7 27.33 0.06 -6.76
C THR A 7 26.58 -0.09 -5.44
N TRP A 8 26.92 -1.14 -4.70
CA TRP A 8 26.40 -1.50 -3.37
C TRP A 8 26.83 -0.66 -2.13
N PRO A 9 27.72 0.37 -2.18
CA PRO A 9 28.23 0.95 -0.93
C PRO A 9 27.31 1.98 -0.27
N PHE A 10 26.20 2.39 -0.90
CA PHE A 10 25.34 3.46 -0.34
C PHE A 10 24.35 2.99 0.73
N ILE A 11 23.96 1.70 0.74
CA ILE A 11 22.98 1.19 1.72
C ILE A 11 23.60 1.00 3.12
N LEU A 12 24.91 0.74 3.21
CA LEU A 12 25.60 0.57 4.49
C LEU A 12 25.88 1.90 5.24
N VAL A 13 25.98 3.04 4.52
CA VAL A 13 26.26 4.34 5.14
C VAL A 13 25.05 4.91 5.89
N VAL A 14 23.82 4.59 5.45
CA VAL A 14 22.58 5.09 6.09
C VAL A 14 22.28 4.37 7.40
N ILE A 15 22.71 3.11 7.56
CA ILE A 15 22.48 2.35 8.79
C ILE A 15 23.46 2.78 9.90
N LEU A 16 24.68 3.23 9.56
CA LEU A 16 25.67 3.64 10.56
C LEU A 16 25.41 5.04 11.16
N THR A 17 24.62 5.91 10.50
CA THR A 17 24.36 7.28 10.98
C THR A 17 23.23 7.37 12.01
N ALA A 18 22.38 6.35 12.13
CA ALA A 18 21.28 6.35 13.11
C ALA A 18 21.73 5.99 14.54
N ALA A 19 22.95 5.48 14.74
CA ALA A 19 23.43 5.01 16.05
C ALA A 19 24.13 6.09 16.90
N VAL A 20 24.37 7.30 16.38
CA VAL A 20 25.20 8.32 17.06
C VAL A 20 24.38 9.43 17.76
N CYS A 21 23.06 9.50 17.55
CA CYS A 21 22.24 10.60 18.12
C CYS A 21 21.53 10.29 19.45
N SER A 22 21.74 9.11 20.07
CA SER A 22 21.15 8.76 21.37
C SER A 22 22.10 8.99 22.55
N GLY A 23 22.87 10.07 22.51
CA GLY A 23 23.70 10.54 23.62
C GLY A 23 23.23 11.90 24.14
N PHE A 24 23.04 11.97 25.46
CA PHE A 24 22.94 13.19 26.29
C PHE A 24 21.63 14.01 26.26
N ILE A 25 20.79 13.80 27.28
CA ILE A 25 20.30 14.90 28.13
C ILE A 25 20.46 14.46 29.60
N PHE A 26 21.29 15.23 30.31
CA PHE A 26 21.69 15.11 31.70
C PHE A 26 20.76 16.03 32.51
N ASP A 27 19.98 15.51 33.46
CA ASP A 27 19.16 16.31 34.38
C ASP A 27 19.77 16.28 35.78
N TRP A 28 20.06 17.47 36.32
CA TRP A 28 20.70 17.69 37.62
C TRP A 28 19.77 18.59 38.43
N GLY A 29 19.09 18.06 39.44
CA GLY A 29 18.29 18.93 40.30
C GLY A 29 17.51 18.27 41.43
N LYS A 30 18.02 18.45 42.66
CA LYS A 30 17.35 18.30 43.97
C LYS A 30 16.97 16.89 44.45
N LYS A 31 17.93 16.28 45.16
CA LYS A 31 17.71 15.25 46.19
C LYS A 31 16.71 15.74 47.24
N LYS A 32 15.55 15.10 47.31
CA LYS A 32 14.80 14.93 48.56
C LYS A 32 15.07 13.51 49.04
N ASP A 33 15.41 13.37 50.31
CA ASP A 33 15.67 12.10 50.98
C ASP A 33 14.41 11.22 50.92
N LYS A 34 14.33 10.39 49.88
CA LYS A 34 13.41 9.27 49.77
C LYS A 34 14.24 8.01 49.98
N ASP A 35 13.70 7.08 50.76
CA ASP A 35 14.29 5.78 51.07
C ASP A 35 15.01 5.19 49.84
N PRO A 36 16.34 5.05 49.87
CA PRO A 36 17.14 4.63 48.72
C PRO A 36 16.77 3.24 48.19
N ASN A 37 16.15 2.40 49.03
CA ASN A 37 15.77 1.03 48.66
C ASN A 37 14.52 0.93 47.77
N ALA A 38 13.63 1.93 47.74
CA ALA A 38 12.39 1.85 46.94
C ALA A 38 12.59 2.25 45.46
N ALA A 39 13.56 3.14 45.19
CA ALA A 39 13.88 3.57 43.83
C ALA A 39 14.66 2.50 43.05
N GLU A 40 15.52 1.74 43.73
CA GLU A 40 16.34 0.70 43.12
C GLU A 40 15.49 -0.48 42.61
N ALA A 41 14.46 -0.90 43.36
CA ALA A 41 13.55 -1.98 42.95
C ALA A 41 12.71 -1.63 41.70
N ALA A 42 12.28 -0.36 41.56
CA ALA A 42 11.50 0.08 40.41
C ALA A 42 12.34 0.17 39.12
N THR A 43 13.63 0.51 39.24
CA THR A 43 14.55 0.54 38.10
C THR A 43 14.88 -0.86 37.57
N THR A 44 15.05 -1.85 38.45
CA THR A 44 15.36 -3.24 38.05
C THR A 44 14.20 -3.88 37.28
N ALA A 45 12.97 -3.71 37.74
CA ALA A 45 11.79 -4.25 37.05
C ALA A 45 11.54 -3.60 35.67
N ALA A 46 11.84 -2.31 35.51
CA ALA A 46 11.76 -1.64 34.21
C ALA A 46 12.87 -2.10 33.26
N GLN A 47 14.05 -2.40 33.78
CA GLN A 47 15.18 -2.90 33.01
C GLN A 47 14.95 -4.35 32.53
N GLU A 48 14.39 -5.21 33.37
CA GLU A 48 13.98 -6.58 32.99
C GLU A 48 12.91 -6.58 31.90
N LYS A 49 11.88 -5.72 31.99
CA LYS A 49 10.87 -5.59 30.93
C LYS A 49 11.46 -5.12 29.61
N ARG A 50 12.45 -4.22 29.65
CA ARG A 50 13.16 -3.77 28.44
C ARG A 50 13.98 -4.90 27.83
N ALA A 51 14.67 -5.70 28.64
CA ALA A 51 15.43 -6.86 28.19
C ALA A 51 14.52 -7.91 27.51
N ALA A 52 13.38 -8.23 28.12
CA ALA A 52 12.41 -9.16 27.53
C ALA A 52 11.86 -8.66 26.18
N LEU A 53 11.55 -7.36 26.07
CA LEU A 53 11.08 -6.77 24.82
C LEU A 53 12.18 -6.76 23.73
N THR A 54 13.45 -6.60 24.11
CA THR A 54 14.56 -6.70 23.15
C THR A 54 14.74 -8.11 22.65
N ASP A 55 14.62 -9.12 23.52
CA ASP A 55 14.74 -10.53 23.14
C ASP A 55 13.62 -10.97 22.18
N GLU A 56 12.39 -10.50 22.41
CA GLU A 56 11.25 -10.76 21.51
C GLU A 56 11.49 -10.15 20.11
N LYS A 57 12.00 -8.91 20.04
CA LYS A 57 12.34 -8.26 18.77
C LYS A 57 13.48 -8.96 18.03
N ILE A 58 14.50 -9.44 18.76
CA ILE A 58 15.59 -10.23 18.17
C ILE A 58 15.05 -11.53 17.59
N ALA A 59 14.16 -12.22 18.31
CA ALA A 59 13.52 -13.44 17.82
C ALA A 59 12.65 -13.19 16.56
N GLU A 60 11.91 -12.08 16.51
CA GLU A 60 11.14 -11.70 15.33
C GLU A 60 12.04 -11.40 14.11
N LEU A 61 13.14 -10.67 14.32
CA LEU A 61 14.11 -10.37 13.26
C LEU A 61 14.76 -11.65 12.72
N ASN A 62 15.12 -12.59 13.58
CA ASN A 62 15.67 -13.88 13.16
C ASN A 62 14.68 -14.68 12.31
N ARG A 63 13.38 -14.68 12.66
CA ARG A 63 12.34 -15.31 11.82
C ARG A 63 12.25 -14.67 10.43
N LYS A 64 12.35 -13.35 10.34
CA LYS A 64 12.35 -12.63 9.04
C LYS A 64 13.58 -12.95 8.21
N ILE A 65 14.75 -13.08 8.83
CA ILE A 65 15.99 -13.49 8.15
C ILE A 65 15.85 -14.91 7.58
N ASP A 66 15.33 -15.85 8.37
CA ASP A 66 15.09 -17.22 7.93
C ASP A 66 14.08 -17.30 6.77
N GLU A 67 13.03 -16.49 6.82
CA GLU A 67 12.06 -16.39 5.73
C GLU A 67 12.69 -15.84 4.44
N GLN A 68 13.52 -14.80 4.55
CA GLN A 68 14.25 -14.27 3.39
C GLN A 68 15.24 -15.28 2.82
N ALA A 69 15.93 -16.05 3.67
CA ALA A 69 16.83 -17.12 3.22
C ALA A 69 16.08 -18.18 2.41
N ARG A 70 14.88 -18.59 2.86
CA ARG A 70 14.02 -19.53 2.10
C ARG A 70 13.53 -18.97 0.77
N GLN A 71 13.21 -17.68 0.72
CA GLN A 71 12.84 -17.03 -0.54
C GLN A 71 14.01 -16.99 -1.53
N LEU A 72 15.22 -16.74 -1.04
CA LEU A 72 16.43 -16.72 -1.87
C LEU A 72 16.74 -18.11 -2.45
N THR A 73 16.68 -19.17 -1.64
CA THR A 73 16.88 -20.54 -2.13
C THR A 73 15.83 -20.94 -3.17
N ALA A 74 14.57 -20.54 -2.98
CA ALA A 74 13.51 -20.78 -3.96
C ALA A 74 13.74 -20.01 -5.28
N GLN A 75 14.41 -18.85 -5.24
CA GLN A 75 14.80 -18.13 -6.45
C GLN A 75 15.98 -18.80 -7.17
N GLU A 76 16.96 -19.33 -6.43
CA GLU A 76 18.08 -20.09 -7.00
C GLU A 76 17.62 -21.35 -7.73
N GLU A 77 16.64 -22.09 -7.17
CA GLU A 77 16.02 -23.24 -7.83
C GLU A 77 15.32 -22.86 -9.15
N LYS A 78 14.63 -21.70 -9.17
CA LYS A 78 14.02 -21.18 -10.41
C LYS A 78 15.07 -20.83 -11.46
N LEU A 79 16.18 -20.21 -11.07
CA LEU A 79 17.29 -19.92 -11.99
C LEU A 79 17.94 -21.19 -12.54
N ALA A 80 18.07 -22.24 -11.73
CA ALA A 80 18.53 -23.54 -12.20
C ALA A 80 17.59 -24.13 -13.26
N SER A 81 16.26 -24.02 -13.07
CA SER A 81 15.29 -24.50 -14.06
C SER A 81 15.36 -23.73 -15.40
N LEU A 82 15.63 -22.42 -15.36
CA LEU A 82 15.81 -21.60 -16.56
C LEU A 82 17.07 -22.01 -17.33
N THR A 83 18.14 -22.41 -16.62
CA THR A 83 19.38 -22.86 -17.25
C THR A 83 19.17 -24.16 -18.04
N GLU A 84 18.33 -25.07 -17.52
CA GLU A 84 17.96 -26.29 -18.24
C GLU A 84 17.07 -25.99 -19.47
N ILE A 85 16.16 -25.01 -19.37
CA ILE A 85 15.38 -24.55 -20.53
C ILE A 85 16.29 -24.00 -21.63
N THR A 86 17.26 -23.15 -21.29
CA THR A 86 18.23 -22.61 -22.25
C THR A 86 18.98 -23.72 -22.97
N LYS A 87 19.47 -24.72 -22.22
CA LYS A 87 20.16 -25.88 -22.79
C LYS A 87 19.27 -26.67 -23.77
N ARG A 88 17.97 -26.80 -23.48
CA ARG A 88 17.00 -27.45 -24.40
C ARG A 88 16.78 -26.62 -25.66
N VAL A 89 16.73 -25.30 -25.55
CA VAL A 89 16.60 -24.39 -26.72
C VAL A 89 17.82 -24.49 -27.62
N ASP A 90 19.03 -24.46 -27.05
CA ASP A 90 20.27 -24.61 -27.81
C ASP A 90 20.34 -25.96 -28.56
N GLY A 91 19.85 -27.04 -27.91
CA GLY A 91 19.74 -28.35 -28.54
C GLY A 91 18.75 -28.40 -29.71
N ILE A 92 17.62 -27.69 -29.61
CA ILE A 92 16.65 -27.55 -30.71
C ILE A 92 17.27 -26.74 -31.86
N GLU A 93 17.96 -25.63 -31.57
CA GLU A 93 18.60 -24.81 -32.59
C GLU A 93 19.69 -25.58 -33.36
N ALA A 94 20.53 -26.33 -32.64
CA ALA A 94 21.54 -27.20 -33.26
C ALA A 94 20.88 -28.32 -34.10
N GLY A 95 19.75 -28.87 -33.64
CA GLY A 95 18.96 -29.83 -34.39
C GLY A 95 18.37 -29.27 -35.67
N LEU A 96 17.91 -28.02 -35.65
CA LEU A 96 17.38 -27.32 -36.83
C LEU A 96 18.48 -27.02 -37.86
N LYS A 97 19.66 -26.55 -37.41
CA LYS A 97 20.82 -26.35 -38.31
C LYS A 97 21.30 -27.64 -38.97
N LYS A 98 21.21 -28.78 -38.29
CA LYS A 98 21.59 -30.09 -38.86
C LYS A 98 20.54 -30.66 -39.81
N ARG A 99 19.28 -30.22 -39.67
CA ARG A 99 18.18 -30.50 -40.59
C ARG A 99 17.99 -29.37 -41.58
N GLU A 100 19.08 -28.79 -42.07
CA GLU A 100 19.09 -28.07 -43.34
C GLU A 100 18.76 -29.12 -44.42
N VAL A 101 17.46 -29.38 -44.55
CA VAL A 101 16.89 -30.25 -45.57
C VAL A 101 17.15 -29.53 -46.88
N ASP A 102 17.68 -30.23 -47.87
CA ASP A 102 17.64 -29.81 -49.27
C ASP A 102 16.17 -29.74 -49.69
N ILE A 103 15.49 -28.67 -49.29
CA ILE A 103 14.12 -28.39 -49.69
C ILE A 103 14.24 -27.86 -51.11
N ASN A 104 13.88 -28.72 -52.06
CA ASN A 104 13.74 -28.37 -53.46
C ASN A 104 12.75 -27.20 -53.59
N ASP A 105 13.04 -26.21 -54.44
CA ASP A 105 12.28 -24.93 -54.57
C ASP A 105 10.75 -25.11 -54.73
N SER A 106 10.33 -26.27 -55.23
CA SER A 106 8.92 -26.67 -55.36
C SER A 106 8.17 -26.75 -54.03
N ASP A 107 8.80 -27.27 -52.96
CA ASP A 107 8.14 -27.47 -51.67
C ASP A 107 8.07 -26.17 -50.86
N MET A 108 9.05 -25.27 -51.05
CA MET A 108 9.02 -23.93 -50.47
C MET A 108 7.83 -23.09 -50.97
N SER A 109 7.42 -23.28 -52.23
CA SER A 109 6.27 -22.57 -52.80
C SER A 109 4.95 -22.99 -52.15
N ALA A 110 4.74 -24.29 -51.93
CA ALA A 110 3.56 -24.83 -51.24
C ALA A 110 3.50 -24.40 -49.76
N ILE A 111 4.66 -24.39 -49.09
CA ILE A 111 4.77 -23.92 -47.70
C ILE A 111 4.50 -22.42 -47.61
N GLN A 112 5.03 -21.61 -48.54
CA GLN A 112 4.75 -20.18 -48.59
C GLN A 112 3.27 -19.89 -48.80
N GLU A 113 2.60 -20.64 -49.67
CA GLU A 113 1.18 -20.44 -49.97
C GLU A 113 0.29 -20.85 -48.79
N MET A 114 0.60 -21.96 -48.10
CA MET A 114 -0.02 -22.32 -46.83
C MET A 114 0.18 -21.24 -45.75
N ILE A 115 1.40 -20.73 -45.58
CA ILE A 115 1.70 -19.65 -44.63
C ILE A 115 0.90 -18.39 -44.99
N LYS A 116 0.81 -18.05 -46.28
CA LYS A 116 0.08 -16.86 -46.75
C LYS A 116 -1.41 -16.96 -46.46
N GLU A 117 -2.03 -18.11 -46.72
CA GLU A 117 -3.44 -18.35 -46.39
C GLU A 117 -3.67 -18.38 -44.87
N GLN A 118 -2.76 -18.97 -44.09
CA GLN A 118 -2.89 -19.01 -42.64
C GLN A 118 -2.71 -17.63 -42.01
N VAL A 119 -1.75 -16.83 -42.48
CA VAL A 119 -1.57 -15.42 -42.10
C VAL A 119 -2.78 -14.60 -42.51
N LYS A 120 -3.32 -14.78 -43.73
CA LYS A 120 -4.50 -14.07 -44.21
C LYS A 120 -5.75 -14.42 -43.39
N SER A 121 -5.90 -15.67 -42.96
CA SER A 121 -6.97 -16.09 -42.04
C SER A 121 -6.80 -15.47 -40.65
N ASN A 122 -5.57 -15.41 -40.14
CA ASN A 122 -5.25 -14.83 -38.83
C ASN A 122 -5.42 -13.29 -38.83
N VAL A 123 -5.07 -12.62 -39.93
CA VAL A 123 -5.30 -11.17 -40.12
C VAL A 123 -6.79 -10.86 -40.31
N LYS A 124 -7.56 -11.78 -40.93
CA LYS A 124 -9.02 -11.64 -41.04
C LYS A 124 -9.74 -11.89 -39.71
N MET A 125 -9.16 -12.70 -38.82
CA MET A 125 -9.61 -12.83 -37.43
C MET A 125 -9.10 -11.72 -36.51
N SER A 126 -8.08 -10.95 -36.91
CA SER A 126 -7.69 -9.71 -36.22
C SER A 126 -8.61 -8.54 -36.64
N GLY A 127 -9.92 -8.75 -36.56
CA GLY A 127 -10.85 -7.62 -36.47
C GLY A 127 -10.34 -6.68 -35.37
N LYS A 128 -10.41 -5.36 -35.61
CA LYS A 128 -9.88 -4.33 -34.69
C LYS A 128 -10.10 -4.79 -33.24
N PRO A 129 -9.04 -4.87 -32.40
CA PRO A 129 -9.16 -5.40 -31.05
C PRO A 129 -10.29 -4.65 -30.34
N ALA A 130 -11.27 -5.40 -29.86
CA ALA A 130 -12.43 -4.81 -29.21
C ALA A 130 -11.98 -4.25 -27.85
N ALA A 131 -12.14 -2.94 -27.69
CA ALA A 131 -11.73 -2.22 -26.49
C ALA A 131 -12.96 -1.72 -25.72
N GLY A 132 -12.90 -1.83 -24.40
CA GLY A 132 -13.85 -1.22 -23.48
C GLY A 132 -13.22 -0.08 -22.70
N VAL A 133 -14.08 0.73 -22.07
CA VAL A 133 -13.69 1.75 -21.11
C VAL A 133 -14.45 1.57 -19.80
N VAL A 134 -13.84 1.96 -18.69
CA VAL A 134 -14.48 1.91 -17.37
C VAL A 134 -14.05 3.10 -16.53
N SER A 135 -15.00 3.79 -15.92
CA SER A 135 -14.70 4.89 -15.00
C SER A 135 -14.67 4.42 -13.56
N VAL A 136 -13.47 4.08 -13.07
CA VAL A 136 -13.28 3.62 -11.68
C VAL A 136 -13.73 4.70 -10.69
N ARG A 137 -13.46 5.97 -11.00
CA ARG A 137 -13.86 7.11 -10.17
C ARG A 137 -15.39 7.21 -10.02
N ASN A 138 -16.14 7.06 -11.11
CA ASN A 138 -17.61 7.12 -11.04
C ASN A 138 -18.17 5.93 -10.26
N ILE A 139 -17.67 4.72 -10.51
CA ILE A 139 -18.08 3.53 -9.75
C ILE A 139 -17.80 3.72 -8.26
N PHE A 140 -16.61 4.20 -7.89
CA PHE A 140 -16.26 4.42 -6.49
C PHE A 140 -17.11 5.52 -5.83
N ARG A 141 -17.49 6.57 -6.58
CA ARG A 141 -18.31 7.66 -6.06
C ARG A 141 -19.77 7.27 -5.90
N ASP A 142 -20.30 6.50 -6.86
CA ASP A 142 -21.75 6.35 -7.04
C ASP A 142 -22.27 4.97 -6.59
N CYS A 143 -21.39 3.98 -6.34
CA CYS A 143 -21.83 2.67 -5.85
C CYS A 143 -22.37 2.71 -4.42
N LYS A 144 -23.35 1.84 -4.15
CA LYS A 144 -23.99 1.69 -2.83
C LYS A 144 -23.00 1.23 -1.77
N LYS A 145 -22.02 0.40 -2.15
CA LYS A 145 -20.99 -0.13 -1.25
C LYS A 145 -20.19 1.02 -0.65
N SER A 146 -19.69 1.92 -1.50
CA SER A 146 -18.98 3.15 -1.09
C SER A 146 -19.87 4.10 -0.29
N ALA A 147 -21.14 4.28 -0.66
CA ALA A 147 -22.09 5.10 0.10
C ALA A 147 -22.26 4.60 1.55
N LYS A 148 -22.43 3.29 1.74
CA LYS A 148 -22.53 2.66 3.06
C LYS A 148 -21.27 2.86 3.89
N TYR A 149 -20.08 2.71 3.28
CA TYR A 149 -18.83 2.96 3.99
C TYR A 149 -18.65 4.42 4.38
N ARG A 150 -18.97 5.37 3.49
CA ARG A 150 -18.93 6.81 3.85
C ARG A 150 -19.83 7.11 5.04
N GLN A 151 -21.03 6.53 5.08
CA GLN A 151 -21.93 6.66 6.23
C GLN A 151 -21.31 6.08 7.50
N GLN A 152 -20.73 4.88 7.44
CA GLN A 152 -20.10 4.23 8.58
C GLN A 152 -18.88 5.01 9.09
N SER A 153 -17.99 5.45 8.19
CA SER A 153 -16.81 6.26 8.54
C SER A 153 -17.21 7.62 9.13
N ASN A 154 -18.30 8.23 8.67
CA ASN A 154 -18.82 9.46 9.26
C ASN A 154 -19.32 9.23 10.70
N ILE A 155 -20.01 8.11 10.96
CA ILE A 155 -20.44 7.74 12.32
C ILE A 155 -19.22 7.51 13.23
N GLU A 156 -18.20 6.82 12.74
CA GLU A 156 -16.95 6.57 13.50
C GLU A 156 -16.22 7.88 13.82
N ARG A 157 -16.09 8.79 12.84
CA ARG A 157 -15.51 10.12 13.04
C ARG A 157 -16.29 10.92 14.08
N GLN A 158 -17.62 10.96 13.97
CA GLN A 158 -18.47 11.67 14.95
C GLN A 158 -18.32 11.11 16.37
N ARG A 159 -18.18 9.78 16.52
CA ARG A 159 -17.93 9.16 17.84
C ARG A 159 -16.57 9.56 18.39
N ALA A 160 -15.52 9.50 17.57
CA ALA A 160 -14.18 9.93 17.97
C ALA A 160 -14.17 11.41 18.36
N ASP A 161 -14.77 12.29 17.55
CA ASP A 161 -14.84 13.72 17.82
C ASP A 161 -15.61 14.03 19.11
N ALA A 162 -16.70 13.31 19.39
CA ALA A 162 -17.46 13.46 20.63
C ALA A 162 -16.64 13.08 21.87
N GLU A 163 -15.88 11.99 21.80
CA GLU A 163 -14.99 11.56 22.89
C GLU A 163 -13.84 12.55 23.11
N LEU A 164 -13.19 13.00 22.03
CA LEU A 164 -12.12 13.98 22.09
C LEU A 164 -12.61 15.32 22.66
N THR A 165 -13.79 15.77 22.23
CA THR A 165 -14.43 16.99 22.74
C THR A 165 -14.78 16.88 24.22
N LYS A 166 -15.26 15.70 24.66
CA LYS A 166 -15.53 15.46 26.08
C LYS A 166 -14.26 15.59 26.92
N LEU A 167 -13.17 14.95 26.50
CA LEU A 167 -11.90 15.00 27.21
C LEU A 167 -11.29 16.41 27.23
N ASP A 168 -11.40 17.16 26.12
CA ASP A 168 -10.98 18.56 26.04
C ASP A 168 -11.77 19.46 27.00
N ASN A 169 -13.09 19.26 27.08
CA ASN A 169 -13.94 19.99 28.02
C ASN A 169 -13.61 19.65 29.48
N ASP A 170 -13.33 18.38 29.79
CA ASP A 170 -12.91 17.96 31.13
C ASP A 170 -11.57 18.60 31.53
N ILE A 171 -10.61 18.69 30.60
CA ILE A 171 -9.33 19.38 30.80
C ILE A 171 -9.57 20.87 31.08
N LYS A 172 -10.41 21.54 30.28
CA LYS A 172 -10.74 22.96 30.48
C LYS A 172 -11.42 23.20 31.83
N ALA A 173 -12.36 22.35 32.22
CA ALA A 173 -13.03 22.44 33.51
C ALA A 173 -12.04 22.32 34.69
N GLN A 174 -11.09 21.38 34.62
CA GLN A 174 -10.03 21.25 35.64
C GLN A 174 -9.08 22.44 35.64
N GLN A 175 -8.73 22.98 34.47
CA GLN A 175 -7.91 24.20 34.36
C GLN A 175 -8.57 25.42 35.00
N GLU A 176 -9.89 25.58 34.84
CA GLU A 176 -10.64 26.64 35.53
C GLU A 176 -10.69 26.39 37.05
N GLY A 177 -10.87 25.13 37.47
CA GLY A 177 -10.79 24.73 38.88
C GLY A 177 -9.44 25.07 39.52
N LEU A 178 -8.34 24.85 38.80
CA LEU A 178 -6.97 25.12 39.22
C LEU A 178 -6.76 26.60 39.60
N LYS A 179 -7.41 27.54 38.90
CA LYS A 179 -7.30 28.99 39.17
C LYS A 179 -7.83 29.39 40.56
N THR A 180 -8.64 28.54 41.19
CA THR A 180 -9.19 28.79 42.53
C THR A 180 -8.31 28.25 43.66
N LEU A 181 -7.35 27.38 43.34
CA LEU A 181 -6.45 26.75 44.30
C LEU A 181 -5.20 27.60 44.56
N LYS A 182 -4.64 27.49 45.77
CA LYS A 182 -3.36 28.15 46.11
C LYS A 182 -2.19 27.41 45.43
N PRO A 183 -1.28 28.11 44.73
CA PRO A 183 -0.17 27.49 43.99
C PRO A 183 0.74 26.55 44.80
N ASP A 184 0.88 26.80 46.10
CA ASP A 184 1.76 26.00 46.98
C ASP A 184 1.02 24.86 47.70
N SER A 185 -0.27 24.65 47.42
CA SER A 185 -1.05 23.57 48.03
C SER A 185 -0.76 22.20 47.38
N GLU A 186 -0.80 21.13 48.18
CA GLU A 186 -0.65 19.75 47.67
C GLU A 186 -1.70 19.41 46.61
N ASN A 187 -2.95 19.87 46.82
CA ASN A 187 -4.05 19.68 45.87
C ASN A 187 -3.76 20.32 44.50
N TYR A 188 -3.11 21.48 44.47
CA TYR A 188 -2.73 22.14 43.20
C TYR A 188 -1.76 21.28 42.38
N MET A 189 -0.77 20.66 43.03
CA MET A 189 0.18 19.78 42.35
C MET A 189 -0.45 18.48 41.84
N THR A 190 -1.44 17.94 42.57
CA THR A 190 -2.21 16.77 42.13
C THR A 190 -3.06 17.10 40.91
N GLU A 191 -3.81 18.20 40.93
CA GLU A 191 -4.63 18.64 39.79
C GLU A 191 -3.79 18.93 38.55
N ILE A 192 -2.61 19.56 38.69
CA ILE A 192 -1.68 19.74 37.57
C ILE A 192 -1.28 18.41 36.95
N ARG A 193 -0.93 17.42 37.79
CA ARG A 193 -0.53 16.11 37.30
C ARG A 193 -1.67 15.47 36.49
N GLU A 194 -2.89 15.50 37.02
CA GLU A 194 -4.06 14.96 36.34
C GLU A 194 -4.35 15.68 35.01
N ILE A 195 -4.26 17.00 34.97
CA ILE A 195 -4.41 17.79 33.75
C ILE A 195 -3.36 17.38 32.71
N LEU A 196 -2.09 17.26 33.12
CA LEU A 196 -1.00 16.85 32.22
C LEU A 196 -1.19 15.43 31.68
N GLU A 197 -1.63 14.51 32.54
CA GLU A 197 -1.96 13.14 32.14
C GLU A 197 -3.10 13.12 31.11
N LYS A 198 -4.19 13.85 31.36
CA LYS A 198 -5.31 13.95 30.40
C LYS A 198 -4.90 14.63 29.09
N GLN A 199 -4.06 15.66 29.13
CA GLN A 199 -3.53 16.29 27.92
C GLN A 199 -2.69 15.31 27.09
N ALA A 200 -1.85 14.50 27.73
CA ALA A 200 -1.10 13.45 27.06
C ALA A 200 -2.04 12.40 26.45
N SER A 201 -3.06 11.96 27.19
CA SER A 201 -4.09 11.04 26.70
C SER A 201 -4.84 11.61 25.50
N LEU A 202 -5.25 12.88 25.53
CA LEU A 202 -5.94 13.55 24.42
C LEU A 202 -5.09 13.51 23.15
N GLN A 203 -3.82 13.89 23.24
CA GLN A 203 -2.91 13.87 22.08
C GLN A 203 -2.68 12.45 21.54
N ALA A 204 -2.57 11.46 22.43
CA ALA A 204 -2.42 10.05 22.05
C ALA A 204 -3.68 9.54 21.33
N LEU A 205 -4.87 9.80 21.87
CA LEU A 205 -6.15 9.42 21.27
C LEU A 205 -6.38 10.09 19.91
N GLN A 206 -6.06 11.38 19.78
CA GLN A 206 -6.14 12.09 18.50
C GLN A 206 -5.29 11.40 17.42
N LYS A 207 -4.03 11.07 17.73
CA LYS A 207 -3.14 10.38 16.80
C LYS A 207 -3.64 8.98 16.48
N PHE A 208 -4.09 8.24 17.50
CA PHE A 208 -4.66 6.91 17.35
C PHE A 208 -5.86 6.91 16.40
N TYR A 209 -6.86 7.76 16.65
CA TYR A 209 -8.06 7.82 15.80
C TYR A 209 -7.75 8.23 14.36
N LYS A 210 -6.86 9.23 14.18
CA LYS A 210 -6.41 9.62 12.84
C LYS A 210 -5.79 8.44 12.08
N GLN A 211 -4.91 7.69 12.73
CA GLN A 211 -4.27 6.53 12.11
C GLN A 211 -5.26 5.39 11.85
N GLN A 212 -6.13 5.09 12.81
CA GLN A 212 -7.14 4.03 12.69
C GLN A 212 -8.10 4.29 11.53
N ILE A 213 -8.63 5.51 11.42
CA ILE A 213 -9.53 5.91 10.33
C ILE A 213 -8.81 5.80 8.99
N SER A 214 -7.57 6.31 8.89
CA SER A 214 -6.77 6.23 7.66
C SER A 214 -6.52 4.79 7.21
N LEU A 215 -6.20 3.87 8.12
CA LEU A 215 -5.99 2.46 7.80
C LEU A 215 -7.29 1.77 7.35
N ASN A 216 -8.41 2.09 8.00
CA ASN A 216 -9.70 1.54 7.61
C ASN A 216 -10.12 2.04 6.22
N GLU A 217 -9.94 3.33 5.93
CA GLU A 217 -10.19 3.93 4.61
C GLU A 217 -9.34 3.29 3.52
N GLN A 218 -8.04 3.08 3.77
CA GLN A 218 -7.16 2.38 2.85
C GLN A 218 -7.67 0.97 2.56
N ARG A 219 -7.93 0.16 3.60
CA ARG A 219 -8.41 -1.22 3.46
C ARG A 219 -9.70 -1.31 2.65
N ILE A 220 -10.67 -0.43 2.94
CA ILE A 220 -11.95 -0.39 2.23
C ILE A 220 -11.74 0.03 0.76
N THR A 221 -10.86 1.00 0.51
CA THR A 221 -10.54 1.46 -0.84
C THR A 221 -9.92 0.34 -1.66
N GLU A 222 -8.96 -0.39 -1.09
CA GLU A 222 -8.32 -1.55 -1.71
C GLU A 222 -9.33 -2.67 -2.00
N GLU A 223 -10.24 -2.96 -1.07
CA GLU A 223 -11.30 -3.96 -1.23
C GLU A 223 -12.22 -3.62 -2.41
N ILE A 224 -12.76 -2.40 -2.43
CA ILE A 224 -13.65 -1.94 -3.51
C ILE A 224 -12.91 -1.94 -4.85
N TYR A 225 -11.66 -1.49 -4.87
CA TYR A 225 -10.86 -1.47 -6.09
C TYR A 225 -10.61 -2.89 -6.63
N GLY A 226 -10.26 -3.83 -5.74
CA GLY A 226 -10.10 -5.24 -6.10
C GLY A 226 -11.40 -5.85 -6.67
N ASP A 227 -12.55 -5.52 -6.10
CA ASP A 227 -13.85 -5.91 -6.62
C ASP A 227 -14.12 -5.35 -8.02
N ILE A 228 -13.83 -4.06 -8.24
CA ILE A 228 -13.98 -3.41 -9.55
C ILE A 228 -13.11 -4.11 -10.59
N LEU A 229 -11.83 -4.40 -10.30
CA LEU A 229 -10.94 -5.10 -11.23
C LEU A 229 -11.47 -6.49 -11.59
N ARG A 230 -11.92 -7.26 -10.59
CA ARG A 230 -12.47 -8.61 -10.78
C ARG A 230 -13.73 -8.60 -11.64
N ILE A 231 -14.68 -7.72 -11.33
CA ILE A 231 -15.95 -7.59 -12.06
C ILE A 231 -15.69 -7.10 -13.48
N THR A 232 -14.86 -6.07 -13.66
CA THR A 232 -14.48 -5.55 -14.97
C THR A 232 -13.87 -6.64 -15.84
N ALA A 233 -12.97 -7.46 -15.29
CA ALA A 233 -12.37 -8.58 -16.02
C ALA A 233 -13.41 -9.65 -16.43
N ALA A 234 -14.40 -9.93 -15.57
CA ALA A 234 -15.48 -10.87 -15.89
C ALA A 234 -16.39 -10.33 -17.00
N VAL A 235 -16.83 -9.07 -16.89
CA VAL A 235 -17.66 -8.39 -17.90
C VAL A 235 -16.92 -8.29 -19.24
N ALA A 236 -15.65 -7.89 -19.22
CA ALA A 236 -14.83 -7.80 -20.43
C ALA A 236 -14.75 -9.14 -21.18
N LYS A 237 -14.55 -10.24 -20.46
CA LYS A 237 -14.55 -11.60 -21.04
C LYS A 237 -15.90 -11.98 -21.64
N GLN A 238 -16.99 -11.67 -20.96
CA GLN A 238 -18.35 -11.94 -21.47
C GLN A 238 -18.66 -11.13 -22.74
N ARG A 239 -18.13 -9.92 -22.85
CA ARG A 239 -18.29 -9.02 -24.00
C ARG A 239 -17.29 -9.28 -25.14
N GLY A 240 -16.37 -10.22 -24.98
CA GLY A 240 -15.33 -10.51 -25.97
C GLY A 240 -14.32 -9.37 -26.16
N LEU A 241 -14.11 -8.56 -25.12
CA LEU A 241 -13.17 -7.43 -25.15
C LEU A 241 -11.76 -7.91 -24.81
N ASN A 242 -10.77 -7.45 -25.58
CA ASN A 242 -9.36 -7.78 -25.35
C ASN A 242 -8.69 -6.81 -24.38
N TYR A 243 -9.15 -5.56 -24.36
CA TYR A 243 -8.57 -4.48 -23.56
C TYR A 243 -9.68 -3.68 -22.89
N VAL A 244 -9.45 -3.24 -21.66
CA VAL A 244 -10.29 -2.27 -20.97
C VAL A 244 -9.40 -1.16 -20.43
N PHE A 245 -9.73 0.09 -20.77
CA PHE A 245 -9.00 1.26 -20.32
C PHE A 245 -9.78 1.99 -19.24
N GLU A 246 -9.06 2.57 -18.28
CA GLU A 246 -9.67 3.50 -17.33
C GLU A 246 -9.98 4.81 -18.04
N ILE A 247 -11.23 5.28 -17.91
CA ILE A 247 -11.65 6.60 -18.36
C ILE A 247 -11.87 7.51 -17.15
N SER A 248 -10.99 8.48 -17.03
CA SER A 248 -11.07 9.57 -16.07
C SER A 248 -11.27 10.87 -16.82
N ALA A 249 -12.25 11.67 -16.41
CA ALA A 249 -12.42 13.03 -16.91
C ALA A 249 -11.61 14.01 -16.04
N PRO A 250 -10.82 14.92 -16.63
CA PRO A 250 -10.13 15.96 -15.87
C PRO A 250 -11.16 16.87 -15.21
N GLN A 251 -10.92 17.22 -13.96
CA GLN A 251 -11.71 18.26 -13.30
C GLN A 251 -11.09 19.61 -13.67
N LEU A 252 -11.86 20.42 -14.40
CA LEU A 252 -11.44 21.76 -14.81
C LEU A 252 -12.45 22.79 -14.26
N PRO A 253 -11.98 23.94 -13.76
CA PRO A 253 -10.58 24.34 -13.64
C PRO A 253 -9.84 23.59 -12.51
N ALA A 254 -8.57 23.25 -12.72
CA ALA A 254 -7.71 22.70 -11.66
C ALA A 254 -7.38 23.78 -10.61
N MET A 255 -7.22 23.41 -9.33
CA MET A 255 -6.96 24.37 -8.25
C MET A 255 -5.51 24.87 -8.26
N SER A 256 -4.59 24.09 -8.82
CA SER A 256 -3.17 24.44 -8.94
C SER A 256 -2.54 23.83 -10.20
N PRO A 257 -1.41 24.39 -10.69
CA PRO A 257 -0.66 23.80 -11.79
C PRO A 257 -0.17 22.36 -11.49
N THR A 258 0.25 22.08 -10.25
CA THR A 258 0.69 20.74 -9.84
C THR A 258 -0.45 19.72 -9.88
N GLU A 259 -1.65 20.12 -9.47
CA GLU A 259 -2.84 19.26 -9.57
C GLU A 259 -3.22 19.01 -11.02
N LEU A 260 -3.11 20.03 -11.89
CA LEU A 260 -3.33 19.88 -13.32
C LEU A 260 -2.34 18.88 -13.93
N GLU A 261 -1.05 19.01 -13.64
CA GLU A 261 0.00 18.09 -14.10
C GLU A 261 -0.26 16.65 -13.64
N LEU A 262 -0.64 16.46 -12.37
CA LEU A 262 -1.00 15.15 -11.84
C LEU A 262 -2.24 14.59 -12.55
N SER A 263 -3.28 15.41 -12.75
CA SER A 263 -4.48 15.01 -13.49
C SER A 263 -4.10 14.55 -14.90
N MET A 264 -3.30 15.35 -15.62
CA MET A 264 -2.81 15.01 -16.96
C MET A 264 -2.05 13.67 -16.99
N GLY A 265 -1.20 13.40 -16.00
CA GLY A 265 -0.46 12.13 -15.91
C GLY A 265 -1.34 10.92 -15.58
N MET A 266 -2.49 11.12 -14.94
CA MET A 266 -3.45 10.05 -14.63
C MET A 266 -4.40 9.74 -15.80
N HIS A 267 -4.62 10.67 -16.72
CA HIS A 267 -5.48 10.48 -17.89
C HIS A 267 -4.81 9.61 -18.94
N LYS A 268 -5.11 8.31 -18.91
CA LYS A 268 -4.58 7.34 -19.87
C LYS A 268 -5.32 7.34 -21.21
N LEU A 269 -6.54 7.85 -21.23
CA LEU A 269 -7.42 7.83 -22.40
C LEU A 269 -8.01 9.22 -22.65
N LEU A 270 -7.62 9.83 -23.77
CA LEU A 270 -8.09 11.17 -24.15
C LEU A 270 -9.34 11.12 -25.04
N TYR A 271 -9.50 10.04 -25.81
CA TYR A 271 -10.59 9.85 -26.76
C TYR A 271 -10.83 8.36 -26.99
N SER A 272 -12.10 7.95 -27.06
CA SER A 272 -12.50 6.54 -27.12
C SER A 272 -13.75 6.29 -27.95
N GLU A 273 -13.86 6.92 -29.12
CA GLU A 273 -14.96 6.62 -30.04
C GLU A 273 -14.94 5.14 -30.45
N GLY A 274 -16.11 4.49 -30.38
CA GLY A 274 -16.28 3.08 -30.68
C GLY A 274 -15.89 2.12 -29.55
N CYS A 275 -15.41 2.62 -28.40
CA CYS A 275 -15.20 1.77 -27.21
C CYS A 275 -16.52 1.56 -26.46
N ILE A 276 -16.71 0.35 -25.93
CA ILE A 276 -17.89 0.02 -25.11
C ILE A 276 -17.64 0.50 -23.68
N ASP A 277 -18.52 1.35 -23.14
CA ASP A 277 -18.46 1.74 -21.73
C ASP A 277 -19.06 0.66 -20.83
N LEU A 278 -18.26 0.16 -19.91
CA LEU A 278 -18.63 -0.89 -18.94
C LEU A 278 -19.02 -0.33 -17.57
N THR A 279 -18.96 0.99 -17.37
CA THR A 279 -19.09 1.64 -16.05
C THR A 279 -20.39 1.24 -15.34
N ASP A 280 -21.54 1.37 -16.01
CA ASP A 280 -22.85 1.10 -15.39
C ASP A 280 -23.08 -0.40 -15.13
N GLU A 281 -22.60 -1.27 -16.03
CA GLU A 281 -22.71 -2.72 -15.89
C GLU A 281 -21.87 -3.22 -14.71
N VAL A 282 -20.61 -2.76 -14.61
CA VAL A 282 -19.72 -3.06 -13.48
C VAL A 282 -20.32 -2.54 -12.18
N MET A 283 -20.85 -1.32 -12.16
CA MET A 283 -21.49 -0.72 -10.98
C MET A 283 -22.71 -1.52 -10.53
N THR A 284 -23.56 -1.96 -11.47
CA THR A 284 -24.76 -2.76 -11.16
C THR A 284 -24.40 -4.12 -10.55
N ILE A 285 -23.38 -4.79 -11.07
CA ILE A 285 -22.90 -6.07 -10.53
C ILE A 285 -22.25 -5.86 -9.16
N LEU A 286 -21.48 -4.79 -8.98
CA LEU A 286 -20.88 -4.45 -7.69
C LEU A 286 -21.95 -4.21 -6.63
N ASP A 287 -23.01 -3.48 -6.97
CA ASP A 287 -24.12 -3.16 -6.08
C ASP A 287 -24.99 -4.38 -5.74
N SER A 288 -25.02 -5.40 -6.60
CA SER A 288 -25.75 -6.64 -6.37
C SER A 288 -25.03 -7.60 -5.41
N ASN A 289 -23.74 -7.38 -5.15
CA ASN A 289 -22.92 -8.18 -4.24
C ASN A 289 -22.88 -7.62 -2.79
N ILE A 290 -23.72 -6.62 -2.48
CA ILE A 290 -23.83 -5.97 -1.17
C ILE A 290 -24.94 -6.60 -0.35
#